data_AF-A0A9C9CBR6-F1
#
_entry.id   AF-A0A9C9CBR6-F1
#
_cell.length_a   1.000
_cell.length_b   1.000
_cell.length_c   1.000
_cell.angle_alpha   90.00
_cell.angle_beta   90.00
_cell.angle_gamma   90.00
#
_symmetry.space_group_name_H-M   'P 1'
#
loop_
_entity.id
_entity.type
_entity.pdbx_description
1 polymer ?
#
loop_
_entity_poly.entity_id
_entity_poly.type
_entity_poly.pdbx_seq_one_letter_code
_entity_poly.pdbx_strand_id
1 'polypeptide(L)'
;MKIGFLINPMAGIGGPAALKGSDGEAIVREALARGAKPQAGRRAATAMQALSPGDYTIVTAAGDMGEAVLQQLNLPCEVVYLPGRQSSADDTKNAVRLFIEQGADLIVFAGGDGTARDVLDVLST
;
A
#
# COMPACT_ATOMS: atom_id res chain seq x y z
N MET A 1 18.08 -7.47 -6.70
CA MET A 1 17.51 -6.33 -5.93
C MET A 1 16.22 -6.80 -5.24
N LYS A 2 15.95 -6.39 -4.00
CA LYS A 2 14.68 -6.70 -3.31
C LYS A 2 13.83 -5.43 -3.18
N ILE A 3 12.59 -5.51 -3.64
CA ILE A 3 11.62 -4.41 -3.62
C ILE A 3 10.57 -4.69 -2.54
N GLY A 4 10.39 -3.78 -1.60
CA GLY A 4 9.23 -3.75 -0.71
C GLY A 4 8.08 -3.01 -1.38
N PHE A 5 6.97 -3.68 -1.65
CA PHE A 5 5.79 -3.08 -2.30
C PHE A 5 4.62 -2.96 -1.33
N LEU A 6 4.08 -1.74 -1.21
CA LEU A 6 2.98 -1.40 -0.32
C LEU A 6 1.87 -0.62 -1.01
N ILE A 7 0.64 -0.89 -0.65
CA ILE A 7 -0.51 -0.07 -0.98
C ILE A 7 -1.22 0.23 0.32
N ASN A 8 -1.56 1.50 0.56
CA ASN A 8 -2.61 1.82 1.53
C ASN A 8 -3.96 1.79 0.79
N PRO A 9 -4.79 0.74 0.97
CA PRO A 9 -6.05 0.56 0.24
C PRO A 9 -6.99 1.75 0.43
N MET A 10 -6.95 2.42 1.59
CA MET A 10 -7.86 3.52 1.90
C MET A 10 -7.40 4.88 1.37
N ALA A 11 -6.19 4.98 0.81
CA ALA A 11 -5.63 6.25 0.38
C ALA A 11 -6.43 6.91 -0.75
N GLY A 12 -6.68 8.22 -0.58
CA GLY A 12 -7.32 9.06 -1.59
C GLY A 12 -8.84 8.89 -1.71
N ILE A 13 -9.49 8.17 -0.79
CA ILE A 13 -10.93 7.92 -0.86
C ILE A 13 -11.81 9.15 -0.60
N GLY A 14 -11.38 10.08 0.26
CA GLY A 14 -12.23 11.22 0.62
C GLY A 14 -12.22 12.38 -0.38
N GLY A 15 -11.22 12.48 -1.27
CA GLY A 15 -11.22 13.50 -2.33
C GLY A 15 -12.46 13.43 -3.24
N PRO A 16 -12.74 12.27 -3.88
CA PRO A 16 -13.95 12.07 -4.67
C PRO A 16 -15.27 12.22 -3.88
N ALA A 17 -15.23 12.07 -2.55
CA ALA A 17 -16.40 12.22 -1.67
C ALA A 17 -16.64 13.66 -1.18
N ALA A 18 -15.86 14.64 -1.66
CA ALA A 18 -15.83 16.02 -1.19
C ALA A 18 -15.51 16.15 0.32
N LEU A 19 -14.74 15.20 0.87
CA LEU A 19 -14.22 15.22 2.22
C LEU A 19 -12.76 15.67 2.22
N LYS A 20 -12.30 16.31 3.30
CA LYS A 20 -10.89 16.73 3.43
C LYS A 20 -9.99 15.50 3.61
N GLY A 21 -9.43 15.00 2.51
CA GLY A 21 -8.47 13.89 2.53
C GLY A 21 -9.09 12.55 2.93
N SER A 22 -8.27 11.58 3.34
CA SER A 22 -8.70 10.28 3.87
C SER A 22 -8.24 10.09 5.31
N ASP A 23 -7.95 11.18 6.01
CA ASP A 23 -7.31 11.16 7.32
C ASP A 23 -8.35 10.88 8.41
N GLY A 24 -8.28 9.68 8.97
CA GLY A 24 -9.17 9.21 10.03
C GLY A 24 -10.23 8.23 9.54
N GLU A 25 -10.47 7.19 10.34
CA GLU A 25 -11.41 6.11 10.03
C GLU A 25 -12.84 6.60 9.76
N ALA A 26 -13.26 7.68 10.42
CA ALA A 26 -14.60 8.25 10.25
C ALA A 26 -14.81 8.81 8.82
N ILE A 27 -13.79 9.47 8.25
CA ILE A 27 -13.82 9.99 6.89
C ILE A 27 -13.86 8.84 5.89
N VAL A 28 -13.06 7.80 6.13
CA VAL A 28 -13.05 6.59 5.32
C VAL A 28 -14.42 5.91 5.31
N ARG A 29 -15.03 5.71 6.49
CA ARG A 29 -16.36 5.10 6.63
C ARG A 29 -17.44 5.93 5.92
N GLU A 30 -17.41 7.25 6.09
CA GLU A 30 -18.35 8.16 5.43
C GLU A 30 -18.19 8.16 3.91
N ALA A 31 -16.95 8.17 3.40
CA ALA A 31 -16.69 8.11 1.97
C ALA A 31 -17.22 6.80 1.36
N LEU A 32 -16.96 5.66 2.02
CA LEU A 32 -17.51 4.36 1.60
C LEU A 32 -19.04 4.35 1.62
N ALA A 33 -19.66 4.91 2.66
CA ALA A 33 -21.13 5.02 2.75
C ALA A 33 -21.72 5.87 1.62
N ARG A 34 -20.98 6.88 1.15
CA ARG A 34 -21.33 7.70 -0.03
C ARG A 34 -20.99 7.04 -1.38
N GLY A 35 -20.54 5.79 -1.38
CA GLY A 35 -20.21 5.03 -2.59
C GLY A 35 -18.85 5.36 -3.20
N ALA A 36 -17.97 6.07 -2.48
CA ALA A 36 -16.60 6.30 -2.93
C ALA A 36 -15.85 4.96 -3.04
N LYS A 37 -15.11 4.79 -4.13
CA LYS A 37 -14.33 3.59 -4.40
C LYS A 37 -12.84 3.86 -4.21
N PRO A 38 -12.13 3.06 -3.40
CA PRO A 38 -10.67 3.08 -3.34
C PRO A 38 -10.01 3.13 -4.71
N GLN A 39 -9.02 4.01 -4.89
CA GLN A 39 -8.30 4.19 -6.16
C GLN A 39 -6.83 3.76 -6.08
N ALA A 40 -6.29 3.58 -4.88
CA ALA A 40 -4.87 3.30 -4.66
C ALA A 40 -4.42 2.02 -5.40
N GLY A 41 -5.16 0.92 -5.23
CA GLY A 41 -4.87 -0.35 -5.91
C GLY A 41 -4.81 -0.22 -7.44
N ARG A 42 -5.79 0.47 -8.04
CA ARG A 42 -5.81 0.69 -9.50
C ARG A 42 -4.60 1.49 -9.98
N ARG A 43 -4.24 2.57 -9.27
CA ARG A 43 -3.08 3.41 -9.62
C ARG A 43 -1.77 2.65 -9.45
N ALA A 44 -1.66 1.87 -8.38
CA ALA A 44 -0.51 1.02 -8.11
C ALA A 44 -0.33 -0.04 -9.21
N ALA A 45 -1.43 -0.68 -9.63
CA ALA A 45 -1.40 -1.64 -10.73
C ALA A 45 -0.90 -1.01 -12.05
N THR A 46 -1.38 0.20 -12.38
CA THR A 46 -0.89 0.93 -13.57
C THR A 46 0.62 1.23 -13.48
N ALA A 47 1.13 1.58 -12.30
CA ALA A 47 2.57 1.80 -12.12
C ALA A 47 3.38 0.49 -12.25
N MET A 48 2.91 -0.59 -11.62
CA MET A 48 3.60 -1.88 -11.62
C MET A 48 3.58 -2.57 -12.99
N GLN A 49 2.64 -2.23 -13.88
CA GLN A 49 2.65 -2.69 -15.28
C GLN A 49 3.88 -2.20 -16.07
N ALA A 50 4.51 -1.11 -15.65
CA ALA A 50 5.72 -0.61 -16.29
C ALA A 50 6.99 -1.40 -15.91
N LEU A 51 6.89 -2.30 -14.93
CA LEU A 51 8.02 -3.10 -14.48
C LEU A 51 8.35 -4.16 -15.54
N SER A 52 9.53 -4.05 -16.15
CA SER A 52 10.02 -5.08 -17.07
C SER A 52 10.46 -6.33 -16.30
N PRO A 53 10.53 -7.50 -16.94
CA PRO A 53 11.23 -8.65 -16.37
C PRO A 53 12.67 -8.27 -16.01
N GLY A 54 13.16 -8.76 -14.88
CA GLY A 54 14.51 -8.45 -14.40
C GLY A 54 14.86 -9.26 -13.16
N ASP A 55 16.09 -9.07 -12.67
CA ASP A 55 16.59 -9.73 -11.47
C ASP A 55 16.19 -8.96 -10.19
N TYR A 56 14.92 -9.09 -9.85
CA TYR A 56 14.37 -8.57 -8.60
C TYR A 56 13.44 -9.57 -7.93
N THR A 57 13.32 -9.42 -6.62
CA THR A 57 12.29 -10.07 -5.81
C THR A 57 11.39 -9.01 -5.20
N ILE A 58 10.11 -9.33 -5.00
CA ILE A 58 9.14 -8.41 -4.41
C ILE A 58 8.66 -9.02 -3.08
N VAL A 59 8.81 -8.29 -1.99
CA VAL A 59 8.14 -8.58 -0.71
C VAL A 59 6.96 -7.63 -0.53
N THR A 60 5.86 -8.12 0.01
CA THR A 60 4.63 -7.33 0.13
C THR A 60 3.77 -7.73 1.33
N ALA A 61 2.68 -7.01 1.54
CA ALA A 61 1.62 -7.32 2.49
C ALA A 61 0.43 -8.01 1.79
N ALA A 62 -0.29 -8.85 2.52
CA ALA A 62 -1.39 -9.65 1.97
C ALA A 62 -2.58 -8.81 1.51
N GLY A 63 -3.38 -9.40 0.62
CA GLY A 63 -4.62 -8.82 0.11
C GLY A 63 -4.42 -7.47 -0.59
N ASP A 64 -5.32 -6.52 -0.30
CA ASP A 64 -5.35 -5.22 -0.96
C ASP A 64 -4.14 -4.32 -0.65
N MET A 65 -3.32 -4.67 0.34
CA MET A 65 -2.10 -3.94 0.67
C MET A 65 -0.93 -4.22 -0.28
N GLY A 66 -1.09 -5.13 -1.24
CA GLY A 66 -0.12 -5.26 -2.35
C GLY A 66 -0.23 -6.58 -3.10
N GLU A 67 -0.38 -7.69 -2.38
CA GLU A 67 -0.48 -9.05 -2.94
C GLU A 67 -1.50 -9.14 -4.08
N ALA A 68 -2.72 -8.62 -3.88
CA ALA A 68 -3.78 -8.73 -4.88
C ALA A 68 -3.42 -8.06 -6.22
N VAL A 69 -2.72 -6.92 -6.18
CA VAL A 69 -2.25 -6.22 -7.39
C VAL A 69 -1.14 -7.02 -8.07
N LEU A 70 -0.20 -7.57 -7.31
CA LEU A 70 0.91 -8.34 -7.87
C LEU A 70 0.42 -9.65 -8.50
N GLN A 71 -0.52 -10.33 -7.85
CA GLN A 71 -1.19 -11.52 -8.40
C GLN A 71 -1.95 -11.19 -9.69
N GLN A 72 -2.72 -10.09 -9.72
CA GLN A 72 -3.42 -9.65 -10.93
C GLN A 72 -2.46 -9.44 -12.12
N LEU A 73 -1.25 -8.96 -11.85
CA LEU A 73 -0.23 -8.69 -12.87
C LEU A 73 0.70 -9.89 -13.14
N ASN A 74 0.47 -11.03 -12.49
CA ASN A 74 1.37 -12.21 -12.52
C ASN A 74 2.82 -11.87 -12.15
N LEU A 75 3.02 -10.92 -11.23
CA LEU A 75 4.32 -10.59 -10.67
C LEU A 75 4.57 -11.46 -9.42
N PRO A 76 5.57 -12.36 -9.44
CA PRO A 76 5.89 -13.18 -8.28
C PRO A 76 6.29 -12.33 -7.08
N CYS A 77 5.76 -12.67 -5.91
CA CYS A 77 6.06 -11.96 -4.68
C CYS A 77 6.01 -12.88 -3.46
N GLU A 78 6.64 -12.42 -2.38
CA GLU A 78 6.60 -13.03 -1.07
C GLU A 78 5.76 -12.17 -0.14
N VAL A 79 4.72 -12.76 0.46
CA VAL A 79 3.87 -12.08 1.42
C VAL A 79 4.50 -12.21 2.81
N VAL A 80 4.91 -11.09 3.39
CA VAL A 80 5.64 -11.05 4.67
C VAL A 80 4.82 -10.43 5.80
N TYR A 81 3.69 -9.80 5.48
CA TYR A 81 2.79 -9.18 6.46
C TYR A 81 1.32 -9.53 6.19
N LEU A 82 0.57 -9.81 7.25
CA LEU A 82 -0.86 -10.11 7.21
C LEU A 82 -1.64 -8.98 7.93
N PRO A 83 -2.27 -8.05 7.19
CA PRO A 83 -3.08 -7.00 7.82
C PRO A 83 -4.41 -7.54 8.34
N GLY A 84 -5.04 -6.76 9.22
CA GLY A 84 -6.44 -6.97 9.59
C GLY A 84 -7.41 -6.78 8.42
N ARG A 85 -8.71 -7.02 8.66
CA ARG A 85 -9.77 -6.88 7.64
C ARG A 85 -9.82 -5.48 7.01
N GLN A 86 -9.54 -4.45 7.79
CA GLN A 86 -9.34 -3.09 7.31
C GLN A 86 -7.96 -2.64 7.75
N SER A 87 -7.12 -2.25 6.80
CA SER A 87 -5.76 -1.79 7.07
C SER A 87 -5.75 -0.44 7.78
N SER A 88 -4.76 -0.26 8.64
CA SER A 88 -4.49 0.92 9.45
C SER A 88 -3.12 1.55 9.12
N ALA A 89 -2.82 2.68 9.75
CA ALA A 89 -1.47 3.26 9.72
C ALA A 89 -0.43 2.32 10.35
N ASP A 90 -0.79 1.59 11.40
CA ASP A 90 0.12 0.63 12.02
C ASP A 90 0.41 -0.55 11.09
N ASP A 91 -0.55 -1.00 10.28
CA ASP A 91 -0.32 -2.00 9.24
C ASP A 91 0.70 -1.52 8.20
N THR A 92 0.63 -0.24 7.81
CA THR A 92 1.64 0.38 6.94
C THR A 92 3.01 0.33 7.60
N LYS A 93 3.12 0.77 8.86
CA LYS A 93 4.39 0.80 9.60
C LYS A 93 4.98 -0.60 9.79
N ASN A 94 4.17 -1.58 10.17
CA ASN A 94 4.62 -2.94 10.41
C ASN A 94 5.05 -3.66 9.12
N ALA A 95 4.31 -3.48 8.02
CA ALA A 95 4.72 -4.00 6.72
C ALA A 95 6.07 -3.42 6.29
N VAL A 96 6.27 -2.10 6.44
CA VAL A 96 7.53 -1.43 6.10
C VAL A 96 8.69 -1.94 6.96
N ARG A 97 8.50 -2.14 8.27
CA ARG A 97 9.52 -2.75 9.15
C ARG A 97 9.94 -4.12 8.64
N LEU A 98 8.97 -4.97 8.29
CA LEU A 98 9.26 -6.29 7.75
C LEU A 98 9.96 -6.23 6.40
N PHE A 99 9.64 -5.26 5.54
CA PHE A 99 10.39 -5.09 4.28
C PHE A 99 11.87 -4.77 4.53
N ILE A 100 12.15 -3.93 5.53
CA ILE A 100 13.52 -3.59 5.95
C ILE A 100 14.23 -4.83 6.51
N GLU A 101 13.58 -5.57 7.41
CA GLU A 101 14.12 -6.82 7.98
C GLU A 101 14.42 -7.87 6.92
N GLN A 102 13.62 -7.90 5.84
CA GLN A 102 13.82 -8.78 4.70
C GLN A 102 14.92 -8.32 3.74
N GLY A 103 15.53 -7.15 3.99
CA GLY A 103 16.60 -6.57 3.20
C GLY A 103 16.13 -5.89 1.92
N ALA A 104 14.98 -5.20 1.95
CA ALA A 104 14.53 -4.42 0.80
C ALA A 104 15.51 -3.28 0.47
N ASP A 105 15.98 -3.24 -0.78
CA ASP A 105 16.83 -2.17 -1.32
C ASP A 105 16.02 -0.94 -1.72
N LEU A 106 14.74 -1.14 -2.07
CA LEU A 106 13.81 -0.13 -2.55
C LEU A 106 12.43 -0.37 -1.96
N ILE A 107 11.79 0.67 -1.44
CA ILE A 107 10.39 0.63 -1.02
C ILE A 107 9.56 1.45 -2.01
N VAL A 108 8.60 0.79 -2.66
CA VAL A 108 7.62 1.40 -3.55
C VAL A 108 6.27 1.36 -2.86
N PHE A 109 5.65 2.52 -2.65
CA PHE A 109 4.33 2.58 -2.01
C PHE A 109 3.32 3.41 -2.81
N ALA A 110 2.06 3.02 -2.73
CA ALA A 110 0.91 3.78 -3.23
C ALA A 110 0.06 4.26 -2.05
N GLY A 111 0.11 5.56 -1.78
CA GLY A 111 -0.60 6.18 -0.66
C GLY A 111 -0.69 7.71 -0.81
N GLY A 112 -1.23 8.38 0.20
CA GLY A 112 -1.20 9.84 0.32
C GLY A 112 -0.10 10.31 1.28
N ASP A 113 -0.10 11.59 1.62
CA ASP A 113 0.88 12.21 2.52
C ASP A 113 0.96 11.53 3.89
N GLY A 114 -0.19 11.09 4.44
CA GLY A 114 -0.22 10.32 5.68
C GLY A 114 0.56 9.00 5.57
N THR A 115 0.38 8.27 4.46
CA THR A 115 1.13 7.03 4.20
C THR A 115 2.62 7.30 4.00
N ALA A 116 2.97 8.39 3.32
CA ALA A 116 4.38 8.79 3.18
C ALA A 116 5.02 9.11 4.53
N ARG A 117 4.28 9.78 5.43
CA ARG A 117 4.72 10.02 6.82
C ARG A 117 4.89 8.71 7.58
N ASP A 118 3.93 7.80 7.48
CA ASP A 118 4.00 6.50 8.17
C ASP A 118 5.22 5.67 7.71
N VAL A 119 5.53 5.68 6.41
CA VAL A 119 6.73 5.04 5.84
C VAL A 119 8.00 5.73 6.36
N LEU A 120 8.05 7.07 6.33
CA LEU A 120 9.20 7.85 6.78
C LEU A 120 9.49 7.67 8.27
N ASP A 121 8.45 7.60 9.10
CA ASP A 121 8.56 7.37 10.55
C ASP A 121 9.36 6.08 10.82
N VAL A 122 9.10 5.02 10.06
CA VAL A 122 9.82 3.74 10.21
C VAL A 122 11.26 3.83 9.73
N LEU A 123 11.51 4.49 8.61
CA LEU A 123 12.87 4.61 8.04
C LEU A 123 13.80 5.52 8.84
N SER A 124 13.23 6.37 9.71
CA SER A 124 13.99 7.31 10.54
C SER A 124 14.30 6.77 11.95
N THR A 125 14.01 5.49 12.19
CA THR A 125 14.25 4.81 13.48
C THR A 125 15.46 3.90 13.39
#